data_AF-A0A852UR69-F1
#
_entry.id   AF-A0A852UR69-F1
#
_cell.length_a   1.000
_cell.length_b   1.000
_cell.length_c   1.000
_cell.angle_alpha   90.00
_cell.angle_beta   90.00
_cell.angle_gamma   90.00
#
_symmetry.space_group_name_H-M   'P 1'
#
loop_
_entity.id
_entity.type
_entity.pdbx_description
1 polymer ?
#
loop_
_entity_poly.entity_id
_entity_poly.type
_entity_poly.pdbx_seq_one_letter_code
_entity_poly.pdbx_strand_id
1 'polypeptide(L)'
;MSRYRLRPTPAQEAALAEHCRHARYVWNLAVEDLKIVAMTRSARGTAEKPGRGVRQKAGLNRGIPAGGWGLLVTRLEDKAPGRVIRVDPAFTGRRCSACGFVDRRARESQARFRCRSCHHAGHAGHADVNAARNIAHAAGHAVAAREGPRVTGPVHREPRLALLIA
;
A
#
# COMPACT_ATOMS: atom_id res chain seq x y z
N MET A 1 -36.77 18.54 2.71
CA MET A 1 -36.69 17.57 3.84
C MET A 1 -36.58 16.17 3.27
N SER A 2 -35.49 15.44 3.54
CA SER A 2 -35.28 14.08 3.00
C SER A 2 -36.30 13.11 3.60
N ARG A 3 -37.16 12.52 2.75
CA ARG A 3 -38.30 11.65 3.11
C ARG A 3 -37.90 10.24 3.57
N TYR A 4 -36.61 9.90 3.57
CA TYR A 4 -36.15 8.56 3.90
C TYR A 4 -34.97 8.61 4.87
N ARG A 5 -35.26 8.87 6.15
CA ARG A 5 -34.35 8.46 7.22
C ARG A 5 -34.69 7.02 7.56
N LEU A 6 -34.06 6.08 6.86
CA LEU A 6 -34.05 4.68 7.26
C LEU A 6 -33.37 4.62 8.62
N ARG A 7 -34.15 4.50 9.69
CA ARG A 7 -33.62 4.09 10.99
C ARG A 7 -33.60 2.57 10.99
N PRO A 8 -32.43 1.94 10.86
CA PRO A 8 -32.33 0.49 10.94
C PRO A 8 -32.90 0.00 12.28
N THR A 9 -33.54 -1.16 12.27
CA THR A 9 -33.90 -1.86 13.51
C THR A 9 -32.62 -2.28 14.25
N PRO A 10 -32.67 -2.56 15.56
CA PRO A 10 -31.48 -3.02 16.30
C PRO A 10 -30.80 -4.25 15.67
N ALA A 11 -31.58 -5.16 15.07
CA ALA A 11 -31.05 -6.32 14.35
C ALA A 11 -30.35 -5.91 13.04
N GLN A 12 -30.90 -4.94 12.30
CA GLN A 12 -30.28 -4.40 11.09
C GLN A 12 -29.01 -3.61 11.41
N GLU A 13 -28.97 -2.88 12.53
CA GLU A 13 -27.76 -2.20 13.01
C GLU A 13 -26.64 -3.19 13.33
N ALA A 14 -26.95 -4.28 14.02
CA ALA A 14 -25.96 -5.32 14.32
C ALA A 14 -25.40 -5.97 13.04
N ALA A 15 -26.28 -6.27 12.07
CA ALA A 15 -25.87 -6.84 10.79
C ALA A 15 -25.06 -5.86 9.93
N LEU A 16 -25.45 -4.58 9.87
CA LEU A 16 -24.70 -3.53 9.17
C LEU A 16 -23.34 -3.29 9.83
N ALA A 17 -23.27 -3.28 11.16
CA ALA A 17 -22.01 -3.17 11.89
C ALA A 17 -21.09 -4.37 11.60
N GLU A 18 -21.64 -5.58 11.53
CA GLU A 18 -20.90 -6.78 11.14
C GLU A 18 -20.40 -6.72 9.69
N HIS A 19 -21.24 -6.30 8.75
CA HIS A 19 -20.82 -6.08 7.37
C HIS A 19 -19.74 -4.99 7.23
N CYS A 20 -19.86 -3.88 7.96
CA CYS A 20 -18.84 -2.85 8.00
C CYS A 20 -17.53 -3.35 8.64
N ARG A 21 -17.62 -4.20 9.68
CA ARG A 21 -16.46 -4.91 10.23
C ARG A 21 -15.83 -5.79 9.15
N HIS A 22 -16.58 -6.68 8.52
CA HIS A 22 -16.07 -7.53 7.43
C HIS A 22 -15.43 -6.70 6.32
N ALA A 23 -16.10 -5.67 5.79
CA ALA A 23 -15.55 -4.78 4.78
C ALA A 23 -14.25 -4.09 5.24
N ARG A 24 -14.15 -3.75 6.53
CA ARG A 24 -12.93 -3.23 7.14
C ARG A 24 -11.82 -4.28 7.20
N TYR A 25 -12.12 -5.58 7.32
CA TYR A 25 -11.13 -6.68 7.38
C TYR A 25 -10.84 -7.37 6.03
N VAL A 26 -11.61 -7.09 4.97
CA VAL A 26 -11.45 -7.71 3.65
C VAL A 26 -10.17 -7.25 2.93
N TRP A 27 -9.66 -6.06 3.23
CA TRP A 27 -8.50 -5.49 2.55
C TRP A 27 -7.31 -5.30 3.51
N ASN A 28 -6.16 -5.84 3.10
CA ASN A 28 -4.88 -5.52 3.70
C ASN A 28 -4.38 -4.17 3.19
N LEU A 29 -3.71 -3.43 4.07
CA LEU A 29 -2.98 -2.22 3.74
C LEU A 29 -1.54 -2.62 3.42
N ALA A 30 -0.92 -1.98 2.44
CA ALA A 30 0.44 -2.31 2.04
C ALA A 30 1.32 -1.07 2.06
N VAL A 31 2.53 -1.22 2.60
CA VAL A 31 3.56 -0.18 2.64
C VAL A 31 4.90 -0.78 2.24
N GLU A 32 5.77 0.03 1.66
CA GLU A 32 7.15 -0.37 1.41
C GLU A 32 7.90 -0.56 2.75
N ASP A 33 8.69 -1.64 2.85
CA ASP A 33 9.60 -1.89 3.97
C ASP A 33 10.88 -1.05 3.86
N LEU A 34 10.69 0.27 3.74
CA LEU A 34 11.81 1.20 3.77
C LEU A 34 12.49 1.13 5.14
N LYS A 35 13.83 1.05 5.12
CA LYS A 35 14.64 1.11 6.35
C LYS A 35 14.75 2.56 6.84
N ILE A 36 13.61 3.16 7.20
CA ILE A 36 13.46 4.59 7.53
C ILE A 36 14.50 5.05 8.55
N VAL A 37 14.70 4.30 9.63
CA VAL A 37 15.70 4.62 10.67
C VAL A 37 17.11 4.68 10.10
N ALA A 38 17.49 3.72 9.26
CA ALA A 38 18.80 3.73 8.60
C ALA A 38 18.91 4.91 7.60
N MET A 39 17.82 5.23 6.90
CA MET A 39 17.73 6.32 5.94
C MET A 39 17.80 7.71 6.58
N THR A 40 17.57 7.87 7.88
CA THR A 40 17.68 9.15 8.60
C THR A 40 18.95 9.29 9.45
N ARG A 41 19.81 8.26 9.53
CA ARG A 41 21.11 8.37 10.20
C ARG A 41 21.97 9.49 9.64
N SER A 42 22.87 10.06 10.43
CA SER A 42 23.83 11.06 9.98
C SER A 42 24.70 10.53 8.83
N ALA A 43 25.21 11.45 8.00
CA ALA A 43 26.24 11.12 7.03
C ALA A 43 27.52 10.68 7.76
N ARG A 44 28.34 9.84 7.11
CA ARG A 44 29.66 9.48 7.64
C ARG A 44 30.61 10.69 7.60
N GLY A 45 31.60 10.70 8.50
CA GLY A 45 32.59 11.77 8.64
C GLY A 45 32.34 12.63 9.87
N THR A 46 33.22 13.60 10.10
CA THR A 46 33.10 14.58 11.19
C THR A 46 32.88 15.99 10.62
N ALA A 47 32.73 16.99 11.49
CA ALA A 47 32.64 18.38 11.06
C ALA A 47 33.95 18.86 10.41
N GLU A 48 35.10 18.40 10.92
CA GLU A 48 36.44 18.77 10.46
C GLU A 48 36.83 18.03 9.17
N LYS A 49 36.39 16.77 9.03
CA LYS A 49 36.63 15.94 7.83
C LYS A 49 35.30 15.35 7.35
N PRO A 50 34.48 16.14 6.64
CA PRO A 50 33.18 15.69 6.18
C PRO A 50 33.30 14.59 5.13
N GLY A 51 32.36 13.64 5.16
CA GLY A 51 32.26 12.60 4.15
C GLY A 51 31.66 13.08 2.82
N ARG A 52 31.37 12.15 1.91
CA ARG A 52 30.74 12.46 0.62
C ARG A 52 29.22 12.60 0.74
N GLY A 53 28.64 13.50 -0.05
CA GLY A 53 27.18 13.64 -0.17
C GLY A 53 26.48 14.21 1.08
N VAL A 54 27.22 14.84 2.00
CA VAL A 54 26.69 15.35 3.28
C VAL A 54 25.49 16.29 3.07
N ARG A 55 25.56 17.23 2.12
CA ARG A 55 24.46 18.17 1.82
C ARG A 55 23.20 17.46 1.31
N GLN A 56 23.34 16.49 0.42
CA GLN A 56 22.22 15.70 -0.11
C GLN A 56 21.57 14.90 1.03
N LYS A 57 22.40 14.24 1.85
CA LYS A 57 21.95 13.49 3.03
C LYS A 57 21.25 14.37 4.05
N ALA A 58 21.74 15.57 4.31
CA ALA A 58 21.10 16.55 5.19
C ALA A 58 19.72 17.00 4.65
N GLY A 59 19.56 17.09 3.33
CA GLY A 59 18.25 17.28 2.69
C GLY A 59 17.30 16.11 3.01
N LEU A 60 17.77 14.88 2.79
CA LEU A 60 16.97 13.67 3.05
C LEU A 60 16.59 13.53 4.53
N ASN A 61 17.53 13.79 5.44
CA ASN A 61 17.33 13.72 6.89
C ASN A 61 16.34 14.77 7.41
N ARG A 62 16.14 15.88 6.67
CA ARG A 62 15.06 16.85 6.95
C ARG A 62 13.73 16.42 6.32
N GLY A 63 13.76 15.94 5.08
CA GLY A 63 12.55 15.60 4.32
C GLY A 63 11.79 14.40 4.87
N ILE A 64 12.48 13.31 5.25
CA ILE A 64 11.82 12.08 5.72
C ILE A 64 11.01 12.33 7.01
N PRO A 65 11.56 12.95 8.07
CA PRO A 65 10.79 13.23 9.29
C PRO A 65 9.69 14.27 9.04
N ALA A 66 9.95 15.30 8.24
CA ALA A 66 8.95 16.31 7.90
C ALA A 66 7.75 15.71 7.16
N GLY A 67 7.98 14.70 6.32
CA GLY A 67 6.92 13.92 5.66
C GLY A 67 6.22 12.91 6.57
N GLY A 68 6.69 12.71 7.81
CA GLY A 68 6.03 11.85 8.80
C GLY A 68 6.03 10.36 8.45
N TRP A 69 6.98 9.86 7.63
CA TRP A 69 6.90 8.50 7.06
C TRP A 69 6.82 7.41 8.12
N GLY A 70 7.65 7.48 9.17
CA GLY A 70 7.63 6.49 10.26
C GLY A 70 6.33 6.55 11.05
N LEU A 71 5.88 7.76 11.40
CA LEU A 71 4.63 7.96 12.15
C LEU A 71 3.42 7.47 11.36
N LEU A 72 3.40 7.68 10.04
CA LEU A 72 2.33 7.16 9.18
C LEU A 72 2.23 5.64 9.31
N VAL A 73 3.34 4.90 9.15
CA VAL A 73 3.35 3.44 9.27
C VAL A 73 2.88 2.99 10.66
N THR A 74 3.38 3.62 11.73
CA THR A 74 2.93 3.32 13.11
C THR A 74 1.43 3.54 13.27
N ARG A 75 0.89 4.66 12.77
CA ARG A 75 -0.56 4.94 12.87
C ARG A 75 -1.39 3.96 12.03
N LEU A 76 -0.88 3.45 10.93
CA LEU A 76 -1.54 2.40 10.15
C LEU A 76 -1.57 1.09 10.94
N GLU A 77 -0.45 0.70 11.55
CA GLU A 77 -0.36 -0.50 12.40
C GLU A 77 -1.29 -0.40 13.61
N ASP A 78 -1.37 0.76 14.27
CA ASP A 78 -2.31 1.00 15.39
C ASP A 78 -3.78 0.85 14.96
N LYS A 79 -4.14 1.37 13.78
CA LYS A 79 -5.53 1.41 13.29
C LYS A 79 -5.97 0.14 12.57
N ALA A 80 -5.01 -0.65 12.09
CA ALA A 80 -5.20 -1.86 11.32
C ALA A 80 -4.21 -2.96 11.77
N PRO A 81 -4.24 -3.37 13.05
CA PRO A 81 -3.33 -4.37 13.57
C PRO A 81 -3.47 -5.68 12.79
N GLY A 82 -2.33 -6.30 12.46
CA GLY A 82 -2.27 -7.55 11.68
C GLY A 82 -2.63 -7.40 10.19
N ARG A 83 -2.89 -6.19 9.70
CA ARG A 83 -3.33 -5.96 8.30
C ARG A 83 -2.41 -5.07 7.49
N VAL A 84 -1.31 -4.59 8.07
CA VAL A 84 -0.30 -3.82 7.34
C VAL A 84 0.77 -4.77 6.84
N ILE A 85 0.78 -5.01 5.53
CA ILE A 85 1.79 -5.80 4.83
C ILE A 85 2.95 -4.89 4.47
N ARG A 86 4.16 -5.32 4.82
CA ARG A 86 5.40 -4.68 4.40
C ARG A 86 5.93 -5.39 3.17
N VAL A 87 6.20 -4.65 2.09
CA VAL A 87 6.69 -5.20 0.81
C VAL A 87 8.11 -4.70 0.53
N ASP A 88 8.89 -5.48 -0.21
CA ASP A 88 10.20 -5.03 -0.67
C ASP A 88 10.06 -3.75 -1.51
N PRO A 89 10.71 -2.63 -1.14
CA PRO A 89 10.69 -1.38 -1.92
C PRO A 89 11.39 -1.50 -3.28
N ALA A 90 12.10 -2.60 -3.56
CA ALA A 90 12.86 -2.74 -4.79
C ALA A 90 11.96 -2.64 -6.04
N PHE A 91 12.27 -1.65 -6.88
CA PHE A 91 11.66 -1.42 -8.19
C PHE A 91 10.16 -1.10 -8.21
N THR A 92 9.50 -0.95 -7.07
CA THR A 92 8.06 -0.56 -6.96
C THR A 92 7.73 0.73 -7.72
N GLY A 93 8.64 1.71 -7.75
CA GLY A 93 8.49 2.95 -8.50
C GLY A 93 8.94 2.92 -9.97
N ARG A 94 9.47 1.79 -10.45
CA ARG A 94 10.05 1.63 -11.81
C ARG A 94 9.42 0.47 -12.60
N ARG A 95 8.74 -0.43 -11.91
CA ARG A 95 7.93 -1.49 -12.49
C ARG A 95 6.65 -0.89 -13.08
N CYS A 96 6.24 -1.34 -14.25
CA CYS A 96 4.93 -1.03 -14.78
C CYS A 96 3.87 -1.90 -14.08
N SER A 97 2.83 -1.29 -13.51
CA SER A 97 1.75 -2.07 -12.88
C SER A 97 0.89 -2.84 -13.87
N ALA A 98 0.94 -2.49 -15.16
CA ALA A 98 0.16 -3.15 -16.21
C ALA A 98 0.87 -4.38 -16.81
N CYS A 99 2.17 -4.28 -17.11
CA CYS A 99 2.92 -5.37 -17.77
C CYS A 99 4.06 -5.96 -16.94
N GLY A 100 4.35 -5.43 -15.75
CA GLY A 100 5.41 -5.94 -14.87
C GLY A 100 6.86 -5.59 -15.29
N PHE A 101 7.06 -5.01 -16.48
CA PHE A 101 8.40 -4.62 -16.96
C PHE A 101 9.02 -3.55 -16.07
N VAL A 102 10.31 -3.71 -15.75
CA VAL A 102 11.08 -2.76 -14.93
C VAL A 102 11.99 -1.94 -15.83
N ASP A 103 11.77 -0.63 -15.88
CA ASP A 103 12.63 0.30 -16.62
C ASP A 103 13.05 1.48 -15.74
N ARG A 104 14.36 1.75 -15.70
CA ARG A 104 14.92 2.92 -14.99
C ARG A 104 14.41 4.24 -15.56
N ARG A 105 14.00 4.27 -16.82
CA ARG A 105 13.49 5.46 -17.52
C ARG A 105 11.97 5.58 -17.49
N ALA A 106 11.25 4.60 -16.93
CA ALA A 106 9.79 4.66 -16.91
C ALA A 106 9.23 5.74 -15.97
N ARG A 107 9.94 6.06 -14.88
CA ARG A 107 9.60 7.21 -14.02
C ARG A 107 10.33 8.45 -14.55
N GLU A 108 9.66 9.21 -15.40
CA GLU A 108 10.19 10.42 -16.06
C GLU A 108 10.33 11.58 -15.07
N SER A 109 9.45 11.67 -14.07
CA SER A 109 9.52 12.70 -13.03
C SER A 109 8.86 12.22 -11.74
N GLN A 110 8.79 13.11 -10.73
CA GLN A 110 8.06 12.80 -9.50
C GLN A 110 6.60 12.44 -9.78
N ALA A 111 5.95 13.12 -10.72
CA ALA A 111 4.54 12.95 -11.04
C ALA A 111 4.28 12.07 -12.26
N ARG A 112 5.23 11.90 -13.19
CA ARG A 112 4.99 11.22 -14.47
C ARG A 112 5.63 9.84 -14.54
N PHE A 113 4.83 8.86 -14.95
CA PHE A 113 5.27 7.52 -15.30
C PHE A 113 4.79 7.17 -16.71
N ARG A 114 5.68 6.57 -17.51
CA ARG A 114 5.38 6.06 -18.85
C ARG A 114 6.12 4.75 -19.08
N CYS A 115 5.36 3.67 -19.27
CA CYS A 115 5.93 2.38 -19.63
C CYS A 115 6.42 2.40 -21.09
N ARG A 116 7.66 1.97 -21.30
CA ARG A 116 8.28 1.87 -22.63
C ARG A 116 8.13 0.48 -23.27
N SER A 117 7.55 -0.47 -22.54
CA SER A 117 7.36 -1.86 -22.98
C SER A 117 5.90 -2.23 -23.24
N CYS A 118 4.91 -1.45 -22.82
CA CYS A 118 3.50 -1.81 -23.09
C CYS A 118 3.18 -1.61 -24.58
N HIS A 119 2.97 -2.70 -25.31
CA HIS A 119 2.92 -2.67 -26.77
C HIS A 119 1.56 -2.24 -27.36
N HIS A 120 0.48 -2.19 -26.57
CA HIS A 120 -0.89 -2.05 -27.11
C HIS A 120 -1.59 -0.74 -26.75
N ALA A 121 -1.16 -0.03 -25.70
CA ALA A 121 -1.80 1.20 -25.24
C ALA A 121 -0.87 2.20 -24.54
N GLY A 122 0.41 1.87 -24.34
CA GLY A 122 1.37 2.71 -23.61
C GLY A 122 0.87 3.10 -22.21
N HIS A 123 1.02 2.21 -21.23
CA HIS A 123 0.62 2.53 -19.84
C HIS A 123 1.35 3.77 -19.35
N ALA A 124 0.60 4.83 -19.08
CA ALA A 124 1.10 6.10 -18.59
C ALA A 124 0.14 6.67 -17.54
N GLY A 125 0.68 7.48 -16.62
CA GLY A 125 -0.13 8.09 -15.57
C GLY A 125 0.72 8.66 -14.44
N HIS A 126 0.10 8.84 -13.28
CA HIS A 126 0.80 9.36 -12.12
C HIS A 126 1.77 8.31 -11.54
N ALA A 127 3.02 8.71 -11.30
CA ALA A 127 4.06 7.78 -10.84
C ALA A 127 3.71 7.14 -9.49
N ASP A 128 3.16 7.91 -8.56
CA ASP A 128 2.77 7.39 -7.24
C ASP A 128 1.55 6.46 -7.32
N VAL A 129 0.63 6.66 -8.28
CA VAL A 129 -0.50 5.73 -8.48
C VAL A 129 0.00 4.40 -9.07
N ASN A 130 0.93 4.46 -10.02
CA ASN A 130 1.58 3.25 -10.53
C ASN A 130 2.36 2.50 -9.44
N ALA A 131 3.12 3.23 -8.62
CA ALA A 131 3.85 2.64 -7.48
C ALA A 131 2.89 2.02 -6.45
N ALA A 132 1.80 2.70 -6.09
CA ALA A 132 0.78 2.18 -5.19
C ALA A 132 0.17 0.87 -5.70
N ARG A 133 -0.13 0.78 -7.01
CA ARG A 133 -0.58 -0.47 -7.64
C ARG A 133 0.47 -1.57 -7.53
N ASN A 134 1.74 -1.28 -7.81
CA ASN A 134 2.82 -2.26 -7.66
C ASN A 134 2.97 -2.75 -6.22
N ILE A 135 2.87 -1.86 -5.23
CA ILE A 135 2.89 -2.20 -3.81
C ILE A 135 1.71 -3.12 -3.47
N ALA A 136 0.50 -2.80 -3.95
CA ALA A 136 -0.67 -3.64 -3.76
C ALA A 136 -0.51 -5.02 -4.41
N HIS A 137 0.02 -5.09 -5.64
CA HIS A 137 0.31 -6.35 -6.32
C HIS A 137 1.36 -7.18 -5.57
N ALA A 138 2.41 -6.55 -5.04
CA ALA A 138 3.46 -7.23 -4.28
C ALA A 138 2.97 -7.75 -2.92
N ALA A 139 2.02 -7.03 -2.28
CA ALA A 139 1.38 -7.50 -1.05
C ALA A 139 0.44 -8.69 -1.30
N GLY A 140 -0.05 -8.86 -2.54
CA GLY A 140 -1.04 -9.86 -2.90
C GLY A 140 -2.45 -9.50 -2.41
N HIS A 141 -3.42 -10.36 -2.73
CA HIS A 141 -4.74 -10.29 -2.12
C HIS A 141 -4.68 -10.89 -0.71
N ALA A 142 -5.46 -10.32 0.22
CA ALA A 142 -5.76 -10.94 1.51
C ALA A 142 -6.61 -12.20 1.29
N VAL A 143 -6.04 -13.25 0.70
CA VAL A 143 -6.65 -14.56 0.80
C VAL A 143 -6.32 -15.00 2.22
N ALA A 144 -7.27 -14.87 3.14
CA ALA A 144 -7.25 -15.64 4.36
C ALA A 144 -7.33 -17.11 3.94
N ALA A 145 -6.18 -17.69 3.56
CA ALA A 145 -6.07 -19.09 3.25
C ALA A 145 -6.19 -19.84 4.58
N ARG A 146 -7.43 -20.20 4.91
CA ARG A 146 -7.78 -21.32 5.78
C ARG A 146 -7.09 -21.29 7.15
N GLU A 147 -7.46 -20.35 8.00
CA GLU A 147 -7.26 -20.53 9.45
C GLU A 147 -8.63 -20.55 10.13
N GLY A 148 -9.15 -21.77 10.30
CA GLY A 148 -10.31 -22.08 11.11
C GLY A 148 -10.13 -23.49 11.71
N PRO A 149 -10.57 -23.75 12.95
CA PRO A 149 -10.54 -25.09 13.52
C PRO A 149 -11.24 -26.09 12.59
N ARG A 150 -10.68 -27.31 12.44
CA ARG A 150 -11.21 -28.36 11.54
C ARG A 150 -12.67 -28.78 11.81
N VAL A 151 -13.27 -28.29 12.90
CA VAL A 151 -14.55 -28.77 13.44
C VAL A 151 -15.77 -28.09 12.80
N THR A 152 -15.69 -26.83 12.35
CA THR A 152 -16.88 -26.07 11.91
C THR A 152 -16.83 -25.57 10.46
N GLY A 153 -15.76 -25.89 9.72
CA GLY A 153 -15.58 -25.44 8.34
C GLY A 153 -15.36 -23.91 8.21
N PRO A 154 -14.86 -23.43 7.05
CA PRO A 154 -14.52 -22.02 6.89
C PRO A 154 -15.78 -21.15 6.79
N VAL A 155 -15.91 -20.17 7.70
CA VAL A 155 -17.01 -19.19 7.75
C VAL A 155 -16.87 -18.06 6.72
N HIS A 156 -15.68 -17.88 6.13
CA HIS A 156 -15.44 -16.91 5.08
C HIS A 156 -15.20 -17.63 3.74
N ARG A 157 -16.13 -17.44 2.79
CA ARG A 157 -16.01 -17.93 1.41
C ARG A 157 -15.83 -16.73 0.48
N GLU A 158 -14.86 -16.84 -0.43
CA GLU A 158 -14.79 -15.94 -1.59
C GLU A 158 -16.10 -16.03 -2.38
N PRO A 159 -16.75 -14.91 -2.74
CA PRO A 159 -17.77 -14.94 -3.76
C PRO A 159 -17.08 -15.36 -5.07
N ARG A 160 -17.45 -16.53 -5.61
CA ARG A 160 -16.97 -16.96 -6.91
C ARG A 160 -17.36 -15.90 -7.93
N LEU A 161 -16.36 -15.28 -8.58
CA LEU A 161 -16.55 -14.26 -9.62
C LEU A 161 -17.43 -14.73 -10.79
N ALA A 162 -17.68 -16.04 -10.91
CA ALA A 162 -18.52 -16.66 -11.93
C ALA A 162 -20.04 -16.40 -11.79
N LEU A 163 -20.51 -15.64 -10.79
CA LEU A 163 -21.94 -15.32 -10.59
C LEU A 163 -22.32 -13.86 -10.83
N LEU A 164 -21.42 -13.03 -11.39
CA LEU A 164 -21.70 -11.62 -11.71
C LEU A 164 -21.78 -11.33 -13.23
N ILE A 165 -21.77 -12.35 -14.08
CA ILE A 165 -21.94 -12.22 -15.54
C ILE A 165 -22.95 -13.27 -16.05
N ALA A 166 -24.12 -13.35 -15.42
CA ALA A 166 -25.30 -14.02 -15.96
C ALA A 166 -26.53 -13.16 -15.67
#